data_AF-A0A7G2JXM9-F1
#
_entry.id   AF-A0A7G2JXM9-F1
#
_cell.length_a   1.000
_cell.length_b   1.000
_cell.length_c   1.000
_cell.angle_alpha   90.00
_cell.angle_beta   90.00
_cell.angle_gamma   90.00
#
_symmetry.space_group_name_H-M   'P 1'
#
loop_
_entity.id
_entity.type
_entity.pdbx_description
1 polymer ?
#
loop_
_entity_poly.entity_id
_entity_poly.type
_entity_poly.pdbx_seq_one_letter_code
_entity_poly.pdbx_strand_id
1 'polypeptide(L)'
;MALTSLSTEQLIGVNAVSYKGNFSVIAWTVPTVIPLCFLALYMLPKYLRNGYTTVPEFFESRFDRQTRLIMSTLFLVFYLFIVIPTALYTGAIAFNKIFNLETAFGLSYGAAITYTVIAIAVVGAIYAIFTGLMPSSHGIIKNGEKGGIGEI
;
A
#
# COMPACT_ATOMS: atom_id res chain seq x y z
N MET A 1 -1.19 -7.62 9.08
CA MET A 1 -1.73 -7.19 7.77
C MET A 1 -3.01 -6.36 7.86
N ALA A 2 -3.86 -6.53 8.89
CA ALA A 2 -5.09 -5.73 9.06
C ALA A 2 -4.84 -4.23 9.37
N LEU A 3 -3.76 -3.89 10.08
CA LEU A 3 -3.41 -2.48 10.38
C LEU A 3 -2.84 -1.73 9.16
N THR A 4 -2.32 -2.43 8.15
CA THR A 4 -1.74 -1.86 6.93
C THR A 4 -2.71 -1.86 5.75
N SER A 5 -3.73 -2.71 5.77
CA SER A 5 -4.74 -2.77 4.69
C SER A 5 -5.77 -1.64 4.78
N LEU A 6 -5.98 -1.08 5.97
CA LEU A 6 -6.70 0.19 6.15
C LEU A 6 -5.75 1.36 5.93
N SER A 7 -5.33 1.55 4.68
CA SER A 7 -4.58 2.75 4.30
C SER A 7 -5.44 4.00 4.50
N THR A 8 -4.80 5.15 4.70
CA THR A 8 -5.41 6.49 4.68
C THR A 8 -6.33 6.69 3.47
N GLU A 9 -6.00 6.05 2.33
CA GLU A 9 -6.81 6.04 1.11
C GLU A 9 -8.14 5.31 1.29
N GLN A 10 -8.16 4.16 1.98
CA GLN A 10 -9.39 3.46 2.27
C GLN A 10 -10.20 4.19 3.34
N LEU A 11 -9.53 4.71 4.37
CA LEU A 11 -10.20 5.43 5.46
C LEU A 11 -10.85 6.73 4.98
N ILE A 12 -10.20 7.53 4.15
CA ILE A 12 -10.78 8.81 3.70
C ILE A 12 -11.52 8.64 2.37
N GLY A 13 -11.02 7.82 1.45
CA GLY A 13 -11.60 7.64 0.11
C GLY A 13 -12.93 6.88 0.14
N VAL A 14 -12.98 5.71 0.80
CA VAL A 14 -14.21 4.90 0.86
C VAL A 14 -15.29 5.62 1.66
N ASN A 15 -14.93 6.26 2.79
CA ASN A 15 -15.89 7.05 3.57
C ASN A 15 -16.39 8.30 2.83
N ALA A 16 -15.52 9.01 2.07
CA ALA A 16 -15.95 10.15 1.27
C ALA A 16 -16.89 9.74 0.12
N VAL A 17 -16.65 8.59 -0.51
CA VAL A 17 -17.51 8.04 -1.58
C VAL A 17 -18.83 7.54 -1.01
N SER A 18 -18.84 6.88 0.16
CA SER A 18 -20.07 6.48 0.86
C SER A 18 -20.89 7.65 1.39
N TYR A 19 -20.25 8.78 1.72
CA TYR A 19 -20.97 9.97 2.18
C TYR A 19 -21.64 10.72 1.02
N LYS A 20 -21.05 10.68 -0.19
CA LYS A 20 -21.61 11.32 -1.39
C LYS A 20 -22.50 10.40 -2.23
N GLY A 21 -22.40 9.08 -2.08
CA GLY A 21 -23.09 8.10 -2.92
C GLY A 21 -23.66 6.92 -2.13
N ASN A 22 -24.58 6.19 -2.76
CA ASN A 22 -25.26 5.01 -2.22
C ASN A 22 -24.29 3.91 -1.72
N PHE A 23 -24.83 2.90 -1.04
CA PHE A 23 -24.13 1.68 -0.56
C PHE A 23 -23.38 0.86 -1.65
N SER A 24 -23.29 1.32 -2.89
CA SER A 24 -22.58 0.68 -4.00
C SER A 24 -21.11 0.36 -3.71
N VAL A 25 -20.42 1.09 -2.82
CA VAL A 25 -19.01 0.79 -2.51
C VAL A 25 -18.83 -0.59 -1.84
N ILE A 26 -19.87 -1.08 -1.18
CA ILE A 26 -19.89 -2.41 -0.55
C ILE A 26 -19.84 -3.53 -1.62
N ALA A 27 -20.32 -3.26 -2.84
CA ALA A 27 -20.29 -4.22 -3.93
C ALA A 27 -18.86 -4.58 -4.37
N TRP A 28 -17.85 -3.75 -4.06
CA TRP A 28 -16.44 -4.08 -4.32
C TRP A 28 -15.81 -4.88 -3.17
N THR A 29 -16.21 -4.61 -1.92
CA THR A 29 -15.54 -5.16 -0.74
C THR A 29 -16.06 -6.55 -0.37
N VAL A 30 -17.37 -6.78 -0.43
CA VAL A 30 -18.02 -8.06 -0.08
C VAL A 30 -17.58 -9.23 -0.95
N PRO A 31 -17.51 -9.13 -2.29
CA PRO A 31 -17.10 -10.28 -3.10
C PRO A 31 -15.63 -10.67 -2.89
N THR A 32 -14.78 -9.80 -2.31
CA THR A 32 -13.38 -10.11 -1.99
C THR A 32 -13.23 -11.20 -0.92
N VAL A 33 -14.26 -11.49 -0.13
CA VAL A 33 -14.23 -12.54 0.90
C VAL A 33 -14.11 -13.94 0.28
N ILE A 34 -14.77 -14.18 -0.86
CA ILE A 34 -14.78 -15.48 -1.53
C ILE A 34 -13.37 -15.92 -1.99
N PRO A 35 -12.62 -15.12 -2.76
CA PRO A 35 -11.25 -15.48 -3.13
C PRO A 35 -10.31 -15.54 -1.92
N LEU A 36 -10.57 -14.76 -0.86
CA LEU A 36 -9.78 -14.84 0.38
C LEU A 36 -9.95 -16.19 1.09
N CYS A 37 -11.18 -16.72 1.16
CA CYS A 37 -11.44 -18.05 1.69
C CYS A 37 -10.76 -19.14 0.86
N PHE A 38 -10.81 -19.01 -0.47
CA PHE A 38 -10.12 -19.95 -1.38
C PHE A 38 -8.59 -19.88 -1.22
N LEU A 39 -8.05 -18.67 -1.16
CA LEU A 39 -6.63 -18.39 -0.91
C LEU A 39 -6.16 -19.03 0.40
N ALA A 40 -6.94 -18.86 1.47
CA ALA A 40 -6.63 -19.38 2.79
C ALA A 40 -6.64 -20.92 2.85
N LEU A 41 -7.55 -21.58 2.15
CA LEU A 41 -7.66 -23.05 2.18
C LEU A 41 -6.68 -23.75 1.22
N TYR A 42 -6.47 -23.21 0.02
CA TYR A 42 -5.68 -23.89 -1.01
C TYR A 42 -4.28 -23.31 -1.19
N MET A 43 -4.15 -21.99 -1.14
CA MET A 43 -2.89 -21.32 -1.43
C MET A 43 -1.98 -21.27 -0.19
N LEU A 44 -2.54 -21.06 1.00
CA LEU A 44 -1.79 -21.05 2.26
C LEU A 44 -0.97 -22.33 2.54
N PRO A 45 -1.53 -23.57 2.47
CA PRO A 45 -0.74 -24.78 2.72
C PRO A 45 0.35 -24.98 1.66
N LYS A 46 0.13 -24.50 0.43
CA LYS A 46 1.11 -24.60 -0.66
C LYS A 46 2.22 -23.55 -0.55
N TYR A 47 1.91 -22.34 -0.10
CA TYR A 47 2.89 -21.27 0.14
C TYR A 47 3.86 -21.65 1.25
N LEU A 48 3.35 -22.20 2.36
CA LEU A 48 4.17 -22.59 3.51
C LEU A 48 5.07 -23.81 3.20
N ARG A 49 4.59 -24.77 2.39
CA ARG A 49 5.38 -25.98 2.08
C ARG A 49 6.57 -25.71 1.15
N ASN A 50 6.49 -24.68 0.31
CA ASN A 50 7.50 -24.36 -0.70
C ASN A 50 8.37 -23.15 -0.34
N GLY A 51 8.13 -22.47 0.79
CA GLY A 51 8.99 -21.41 1.32
C GLY A 51 9.06 -20.13 0.48
N TYR A 52 8.06 -19.85 -0.36
CA TYR A 52 8.06 -18.62 -1.18
C TYR A 52 7.84 -17.39 -0.30
N THR A 53 8.72 -16.40 -0.44
CA THR A 53 8.69 -15.19 0.38
C THR A 53 7.90 -14.07 -0.30
N THR A 54 7.70 -14.16 -1.63
CA THR A 54 6.98 -13.14 -2.41
C THR A 54 6.09 -13.75 -3.50
N VAL A 55 5.01 -13.05 -3.89
CA VAL A 55 4.10 -13.48 -4.96
C VAL A 55 4.84 -13.73 -6.29
N PRO A 56 5.80 -12.88 -6.74
CA PRO A 56 6.55 -13.15 -7.96
C PRO A 56 7.41 -14.43 -7.90
N GLU A 57 7.90 -14.80 -6.72
CA GLU A 57 8.73 -15.99 -6.48
C GLU A 57 7.91 -17.29 -6.58
N PHE A 58 6.63 -17.24 -6.18
CA PHE A 58 5.68 -18.33 -6.43
C PHE A 58 5.48 -18.58 -7.94
N PHE A 59 5.46 -17.52 -8.76
CA PHE A 59 5.37 -17.64 -10.22
C PHE A 59 6.70 -18.07 -10.86
N GLU A 60 7.85 -17.67 -10.31
CA GLU A 60 9.19 -18.05 -10.80
C GLU A 60 9.40 -19.56 -10.78
N SER A 61 8.99 -20.23 -9.70
CA SER A 61 9.09 -21.69 -9.56
C SER A 61 8.34 -22.47 -10.64
N ARG A 62 7.39 -21.84 -11.35
CA ARG A 62 6.53 -22.49 -12.35
C ARG A 62 6.82 -22.02 -13.79
N PHE A 63 7.30 -20.79 -13.98
CA PHE A 63 7.32 -20.12 -15.29
C PHE A 63 8.64 -19.44 -15.67
N ASP A 64 9.75 -19.71 -14.97
CA ASP A 64 11.10 -19.24 -15.32
C ASP A 64 11.45 -17.80 -14.88
N ARG A 65 12.75 -17.48 -14.87
CA ARG A 65 13.32 -16.22 -14.34
C ARG A 65 12.96 -14.98 -15.17
N GLN A 66 12.68 -15.16 -16.46
CA GLN A 66 12.20 -14.09 -17.35
C GLN A 66 10.80 -13.60 -16.93
N THR A 67 9.90 -14.53 -16.60
CA THR A 67 8.54 -14.20 -16.16
C THR A 67 8.54 -13.43 -14.85
N ARG A 68 9.45 -13.76 -13.93
CA ARG A 68 9.63 -13.00 -12.68
C ARG A 68 10.01 -11.54 -12.95
N LEU A 69 10.95 -11.28 -13.86
CA LEU A 69 11.40 -9.92 -14.17
C LEU A 69 10.28 -9.09 -14.80
N ILE A 70 9.51 -9.69 -15.72
CA ILE A 70 8.35 -9.04 -16.34
C ILE A 70 7.30 -8.71 -15.27
N MET A 71 6.97 -9.66 -14.40
CA MET A 71 5.99 -9.44 -13.32
C MET A 71 6.47 -8.36 -12.36
N SER A 72 7.71 -8.45 -11.86
CA SER A 72 8.26 -7.45 -10.95
C SER A 72 8.28 -6.05 -11.56
N THR A 73 8.61 -5.94 -12.85
CA THR A 73 8.61 -4.65 -13.56
C THR A 73 7.19 -4.11 -13.72
N LEU A 74 6.23 -4.98 -14.08
CA LEU A 74 4.82 -4.62 -14.21
C LEU A 74 4.25 -4.11 -12.88
N PHE A 75 4.53 -4.82 -11.78
CA PHE A 75 4.14 -4.39 -10.44
C PHE A 75 4.78 -3.04 -10.10
N LEU A 76 6.09 -2.87 -10.33
CA LEU A 76 6.77 -1.61 -10.03
C LEU A 76 6.16 -0.42 -10.79
N VAL A 77 5.87 -0.59 -12.08
CA VAL A 77 5.19 0.42 -12.90
C VAL A 77 3.80 0.70 -12.34
N PHE A 78 3.02 -0.33 -12.00
CA PHE A 78 1.70 -0.17 -11.42
C PHE A 78 1.74 0.62 -10.10
N TYR A 79 2.69 0.32 -9.22
CA TYR A 79 2.88 1.06 -7.97
C TYR A 79 3.23 2.53 -8.24
N LEU A 80 4.12 2.79 -9.19
CA LEU A 80 4.57 4.14 -9.53
C LEU A 80 3.44 5.01 -10.11
N PHE A 81 2.62 4.47 -11.01
CA PHE A 81 1.61 5.24 -11.74
C PHE A 81 0.23 5.26 -11.09
N ILE A 82 -0.08 4.30 -10.21
CA ILE A 82 -1.43 4.18 -9.64
C ILE A 82 -1.37 4.38 -8.13
N VAL A 83 -0.59 3.57 -7.41
CA VAL A 83 -0.62 3.57 -5.94
C VAL A 83 -0.08 4.87 -5.37
N ILE A 84 1.14 5.26 -5.75
CA ILE A 84 1.80 6.48 -5.24
C ILE A 84 0.98 7.77 -5.53
N PRO A 85 0.54 8.06 -6.77
CA PRO A 85 -0.21 9.28 -7.05
C PRO A 85 -1.61 9.27 -6.43
N THR A 86 -2.27 8.11 -6.35
CA THR A 86 -3.58 8.02 -5.66
C THR A 86 -3.44 8.29 -4.17
N ALA A 87 -2.39 7.78 -3.53
CA ALA A 87 -2.07 8.08 -2.13
C ALA A 87 -1.85 9.58 -1.90
N LEU A 88 -1.01 10.20 -2.74
CA LEU A 88 -0.70 11.63 -2.65
C LEU A 88 -1.93 12.51 -2.86
N TYR A 89 -2.76 12.18 -3.86
CA TYR A 89 -3.95 12.95 -4.18
C TYR A 89 -5.03 12.86 -3.09
N THR A 90 -5.33 11.65 -2.60
CA THR A 90 -6.30 11.46 -1.52
C THR A 90 -5.83 12.11 -0.22
N GLY A 91 -4.52 12.05 0.07
CA GLY A 91 -3.89 12.77 1.19
C GLY A 91 -4.07 14.29 1.06
N ALA A 92 -3.78 14.86 -0.11
CA ALA A 92 -3.93 16.30 -0.32
C ALA A 92 -5.38 16.79 -0.16
N ILE A 93 -6.38 16.03 -0.62
CA ILE A 93 -7.80 16.33 -0.38
C ILE A 93 -8.12 16.29 1.12
N ALA A 94 -7.63 15.29 1.84
CA ALA A 94 -7.85 15.17 3.28
C ALA A 94 -7.29 16.38 4.03
N PHE A 95 -6.06 16.79 3.72
CA PHE A 95 -5.43 17.98 4.28
C PHE A 95 -6.21 19.26 3.94
N ASN A 96 -6.62 19.42 2.69
CA ASN A 96 -7.40 20.59 2.26
C ASN A 96 -8.73 20.69 3.04
N LYS A 97 -9.43 19.57 3.25
CA LYS A 97 -10.69 19.51 4.02
C LYS A 97 -10.52 19.81 5.51
N ILE A 98 -9.43 19.34 6.13
CA ILE A 98 -9.20 19.52 7.57
C ILE A 98 -8.76 20.97 7.84
N PHE A 99 -7.85 21.51 7.04
CA PHE A 99 -7.24 22.82 7.26
C PHE A 99 -7.93 23.97 6.52
N ASN A 100 -8.97 23.69 5.71
CA ASN A 100 -9.66 24.66 4.85
C ASN A 100 -8.68 25.58 4.12
N LEU A 101 -7.72 24.97 3.40
CA LEU A 101 -6.64 25.70 2.74
C LEU A 101 -7.15 26.70 1.68
N GLU A 102 -8.38 26.51 1.20
CA GLU A 102 -9.10 27.43 0.32
C GLU A 102 -9.29 28.81 0.97
N THR A 103 -9.68 28.86 2.25
CA THR A 103 -9.91 30.12 2.99
C THR A 103 -8.64 30.62 3.66
N ALA A 104 -7.72 29.75 4.07
CA ALA A 104 -6.47 30.13 4.72
C ALA A 104 -5.46 30.79 3.76
N PHE A 105 -5.44 30.38 2.49
CA PHE A 105 -4.50 30.90 1.49
C PHE A 105 -5.15 31.77 0.40
N GLY A 106 -6.49 31.83 0.30
CA GLY A 106 -7.19 32.67 -0.69
C GLY A 106 -7.00 32.23 -2.15
N LEU A 107 -6.63 30.97 -2.36
CA LEU A 107 -6.34 30.38 -3.68
C LEU A 107 -7.52 29.54 -4.19
N SER A 108 -7.68 29.48 -5.51
CA SER A 108 -8.64 28.60 -6.18
C SER A 108 -8.40 27.13 -5.81
N TYR A 109 -9.48 26.34 -5.67
CA TYR A 109 -9.48 24.92 -5.26
C TYR A 109 -8.40 24.08 -5.96
N GLY A 110 -8.23 24.26 -7.28
CA GLY A 110 -7.24 23.51 -8.07
C GLY A 110 -5.78 23.86 -7.75
N ALA A 111 -5.50 25.12 -7.42
CA ALA A 111 -4.16 25.56 -7.04
C ALA A 111 -3.80 25.07 -5.63
N ALA A 112 -4.74 25.14 -4.68
CA ALA A 112 -4.52 24.69 -3.30
C ALA A 112 -4.17 23.19 -3.23
N ILE A 113 -4.85 22.35 -4.02
CA ILE A 113 -4.55 20.91 -4.09
C ILE A 113 -3.15 20.69 -4.69
N THR A 114 -2.81 21.37 -5.79
CA THR A 114 -1.51 21.20 -6.46
C THR A 114 -0.35 21.52 -5.53
N TYR A 115 -0.42 22.65 -4.81
CA TYR A 115 0.61 23.01 -3.83
C TYR A 115 0.71 22.02 -2.67
N THR A 116 -0.42 21.51 -2.19
CA THR A 116 -0.45 20.54 -1.09
C THR A 116 0.13 19.19 -1.54
N VAL A 117 -0.18 18.73 -2.75
CA VAL A 117 0.40 17.52 -3.34
C VAL A 117 1.92 17.66 -3.45
N ILE A 118 2.43 18.80 -3.95
CA ILE A 118 3.87 19.03 -4.07
C ILE A 118 4.54 19.03 -2.69
N ALA A 119 3.94 19.69 -1.70
CA ALA A 119 4.47 19.71 -0.33
C ALA A 119 4.54 18.30 0.28
N ILE A 120 3.48 17.50 0.17
CA ILE A 120 3.46 16.12 0.66
C ILE A 120 4.45 15.25 -0.12
N ALA A 121 4.56 15.44 -1.44
CA ALA A 121 5.51 14.70 -2.27
C ALA A 121 6.97 15.00 -1.91
N VAL A 122 7.31 16.26 -1.61
CA VAL A 122 8.66 16.64 -1.17
C VAL A 122 8.99 16.02 0.19
N VAL A 123 8.08 16.13 1.16
CA VAL A 123 8.26 15.50 2.48
C VAL A 123 8.36 13.98 2.36
N GLY A 124 7.51 13.38 1.51
CA GLY A 124 7.53 11.95 1.21
C GLY A 124 8.82 11.50 0.54
N ALA A 125 9.37 12.28 -0.39
CA ALA A 125 10.64 11.98 -1.06
C ALA A 125 11.82 12.04 -0.07
N ILE A 126 11.85 13.05 0.82
CA ILE A 126 12.85 13.13 1.89
C ILE A 126 12.75 11.89 2.79
N TYR A 127 11.54 11.55 3.24
CA TYR A 127 11.33 10.36 4.08
C TYR A 127 11.71 9.05 3.37
N ALA A 128 11.43 8.93 2.08
CA ALA A 128 11.78 7.77 1.27
C ALA A 128 13.31 7.61 1.15
N ILE A 129 14.06 8.71 1.00
CA ILE A 129 15.53 8.68 0.97
C ILE A 129 16.08 8.22 2.32
N PHE A 130 15.57 8.77 3.44
CA PHE A 130 15.99 8.36 4.78
C PHE A 130 15.64 6.90 5.10
N THR A 131 14.48 6.42 4.64
CA THR A 131 14.05 5.03 4.83
C THR A 131 14.82 4.06 3.92
N GLY A 132 15.13 4.46 2.68
CA GLY A 132 15.85 3.62 1.72
C GLY A 132 17.35 3.50 2.00
N LEU A 133 17.95 4.51 2.63
CA LEU A 133 19.37 4.50 3.00
C LEU A 133 19.62 3.92 4.41
N MET A 134 18.59 3.79 5.25
CA MET A 134 18.65 3.00 6.48
C MET A 134 18.69 1.52 6.07
N PRO A 135 19.85 0.85 6.07
CA PRO A 135 19.87 -0.57 5.88
C PRO A 135 19.27 -1.17 7.15
N SER A 136 18.49 -2.21 6.98
CA SER A 136 17.98 -3.13 8.00
C SER A 136 19.07 -3.81 8.87
N SER A 137 20.29 -3.25 8.93
CA SER A 137 21.46 -3.77 9.61
C SER A 137 21.46 -3.60 11.13
N HIS A 138 20.62 -2.75 11.71
CA HIS A 138 20.57 -2.60 13.18
C HIS A 138 19.42 -3.37 13.86
N GLY A 139 18.49 -3.95 13.08
CA GLY A 139 17.32 -4.67 13.60
C GLY A 139 17.32 -6.18 13.34
N ILE A 140 17.94 -6.65 12.25
CA ILE A 140 17.86 -8.08 11.87
C ILE A 140 18.99 -8.91 12.51
N ILE A 141 20.15 -8.31 12.84
CA ILE A 141 21.28 -9.04 13.48
C ILE A 141 21.16 -9.20 15.00
N LYS A 142 20.16 -8.60 15.67
CA LYS A 142 19.92 -8.82 17.11
C LYS A 142 18.80 -9.81 17.43
N ASN A 143 17.92 -10.12 16.46
CA ASN A 143 16.77 -10.99 16.68
C ASN A 143 16.91 -12.38 16.03
N GLY A 144 18.05 -12.67 15.39
CA GLY A 144 18.40 -13.98 14.83
C GLY A 144 19.16 -14.91 15.78
N GLU A 145 19.52 -14.47 16.99
CA GLU A 145 20.35 -15.25 17.94
C GLU A 145 19.66 -15.55 19.28
N LYS A 146 18.37 -15.22 19.46
CA LYS A 146 17.61 -15.48 20.70
C LYS A 146 16.16 -16.01 20.51
N GLY A 147 15.91 -16.80 19.47
CA GLY A 147 14.56 -17.33 19.20
C GLY A 147 14.49 -18.80 18.79
N GLY A 148 15.59 -19.56 18.92
CA GLY A 148 15.48 -21.01 19.02
C GLY A 148 15.01 -21.38 20.43
N ILE A 149 14.15 -22.40 20.49
CA ILE A 149 13.58 -23.12 21.66
C ILE A 149 12.50 -22.44 22.52
N GLY A 150 11.26 -22.99 22.43
CA GLY A 150 10.10 -22.73 23.30
C GLY A 150 9.25 -21.55 22.81
N GLU A 151 7.93 -21.58 22.69
CA GLU A 151 6.88 -22.41 23.26
C GLU A 151 5.60 -22.20 22.41
N ILE A 152 4.80 -23.27 22.27
CA ILE A 152 3.34 -23.37 21.99
C ILE A 152 2.59 -22.19 21.34
#